data_AF-A0A7C4ETP2-F1
#
_entry.id   AF-A0A7C4ETP2-F1
#
_cell.length_a   1.000
_cell.length_b   1.000
_cell.length_c   1.000
_cell.angle_alpha   90.00
_cell.angle_beta   90.00
_cell.angle_gamma   90.00
#
_symmetry.space_group_name_H-M   'P 1'
#
loop_
_entity.id
_entity.type
_entity.pdbx_description
1 polymer ?
#
loop_
_entity_poly.entity_id
_entity_poly.type
_entity_poly.pdbx_seq_one_letter_code
_entity_poly.pdbx_strand_id
1 'polypeptide(L)'
;MVKFSQLRIWSVIILILCAAVLSPASAAPLQSVEGATSTLDLLLEHDDAVSVLINQLSARNLITVPPDQFKTLLTDSLLDMTSQEIPEIAPGCLLPYTIAATTLLTYTPTMFILFLNELTNGDEECALMYGSWSIAGICFALASWTQYRICAELNADTPDQNTIARLQNDLTTMEIGALAAAGSALVFRTNCSSSSFKLTGLGRKKKR
;
A
#
# COMPACT_ATOMS: atom_id res chain seq x y z
N MET A 1 28.09 -14.08 19.14
CA MET A 1 27.32 -12.90 19.61
C MET A 1 26.20 -12.62 18.61
N VAL A 2 25.05 -13.28 18.81
CA VAL A 2 23.86 -13.16 17.96
C VAL A 2 22.74 -12.85 18.95
N LYS A 3 22.13 -11.66 18.89
CA LYS A 3 20.79 -11.36 19.46
C LYS A 3 20.27 -9.92 19.32
N PHE A 4 21.04 -8.95 18.83
CA PHE A 4 20.57 -7.54 18.83
C PHE A 4 19.90 -7.05 17.53
N SER A 5 20.11 -7.66 16.36
CA SER A 5 19.54 -7.13 15.09
C SER A 5 18.18 -7.70 14.69
N GLN A 6 17.91 -8.99 15.00
CA GLN A 6 16.60 -9.62 14.78
C GLN A 6 15.51 -9.00 15.66
N LEU A 7 15.87 -8.53 16.86
CA LEU A 7 14.94 -7.83 17.73
C LEU A 7 14.45 -6.52 17.09
N ARG A 8 15.27 -5.78 16.34
CA ARG A 8 14.90 -4.46 15.82
C ARG A 8 13.88 -4.48 14.68
N ILE A 9 13.90 -5.48 13.80
CA ILE A 9 12.94 -5.57 12.67
C ILE A 9 11.56 -5.99 13.19
N TRP A 10 11.52 -6.98 14.07
CA TRP A 10 10.29 -7.30 14.80
C TRP A 10 9.88 -6.11 15.67
N SER A 11 10.82 -5.38 16.29
CA SER A 11 10.48 -4.16 17.04
C SER A 11 9.93 -3.05 16.16
N VAL A 12 10.34 -2.89 14.90
CA VAL A 12 9.78 -1.85 14.01
C VAL A 12 8.42 -2.27 13.47
N ILE A 13 8.23 -3.52 13.04
CA ILE A 13 6.91 -4.02 12.61
C ILE A 13 5.94 -4.08 13.80
N ILE A 14 6.41 -4.50 14.98
CA ILE A 14 5.65 -4.46 16.23
C ILE A 14 5.50 -3.02 16.72
N LEU A 15 6.44 -2.09 16.54
CA LEU A 15 6.22 -0.67 16.84
C LEU A 15 5.24 -0.04 15.87
N ILE A 16 5.21 -0.44 14.59
CA ILE A 16 4.27 0.06 13.58
C ILE A 16 2.87 -0.48 13.89
N LEU A 17 2.75 -1.77 14.22
CA LEU A 17 1.52 -2.37 14.73
C LEU A 17 1.11 -1.76 16.08
N CYS A 18 2.05 -1.49 16.99
CA CYS A 18 1.76 -0.88 18.29
C CYS A 18 1.45 0.62 18.17
N ALA A 19 2.07 1.36 17.27
CA ALA A 19 1.79 2.79 17.04
C ALA A 19 0.42 2.96 16.36
N ALA A 20 0.06 2.08 15.42
CA ALA A 20 -1.29 2.01 14.86
C ALA A 20 -2.35 1.62 15.91
N VAL A 21 -1.97 0.89 16.96
CA VAL A 21 -2.84 0.53 18.10
C VAL A 21 -2.85 1.59 19.21
N LEU A 22 -1.82 2.44 19.31
CA LEU A 22 -1.64 3.47 20.34
C LEU A 22 -2.10 4.87 19.91
N SER A 23 -2.26 5.12 18.61
CA SER A 23 -2.94 6.31 18.12
C SER A 23 -4.40 6.27 18.62
N PRO A 24 -4.92 7.34 19.23
CA PRO A 24 -6.33 7.39 19.57
C PRO A 24 -7.12 7.13 18.28
N ALA A 25 -8.08 6.21 18.33
CA ALA A 25 -8.88 5.79 17.16
C ALA A 25 -9.52 6.98 16.43
N SER A 26 -9.64 8.14 17.07
CA SER A 26 -10.11 9.40 16.51
C SER A 26 -9.11 10.15 15.61
N ALA A 27 -7.79 9.93 15.74
CA ALA A 27 -6.76 10.64 14.95
C ALA A 27 -6.30 9.86 13.71
N ALA A 28 -6.42 8.54 13.73
CA ALA A 28 -5.97 7.69 12.64
C ALA A 28 -6.73 7.89 11.30
N PRO A 29 -8.04 8.21 11.29
CA PRO A 29 -8.74 8.56 10.05
C PRO A 29 -8.16 9.81 9.39
N LEU A 30 -7.88 10.88 10.17
CA LEU A 30 -7.33 12.13 9.64
C LEU A 30 -5.92 11.93 9.04
N GLN A 31 -5.05 11.20 9.73
CA GLN A 31 -3.71 10.87 9.24
C GLN A 31 -3.74 9.98 7.99
N SER A 32 -4.75 9.13 7.87
CA SER A 32 -4.96 8.29 6.69
C SER A 32 -5.41 9.14 5.49
N VAL A 33 -6.26 10.14 5.71
CA VAL A 33 -6.69 11.10 4.67
C VAL A 33 -5.50 11.97 4.23
N GLU A 34 -4.70 12.51 5.15
CA GLU A 34 -3.49 13.27 4.81
C GLU A 34 -2.49 12.41 4.01
N GLY A 35 -2.29 11.16 4.41
CA GLY A 35 -1.46 10.20 3.68
C GLY A 35 -2.02 9.87 2.29
N ALA A 36 -3.34 9.73 2.17
CA ALA A 36 -4.04 9.53 0.90
C ALA A 36 -3.86 10.73 -0.04
N THR A 37 -4.00 11.96 0.48
CA THR A 37 -3.80 13.20 -0.29
C THR A 37 -2.36 13.29 -0.79
N SER A 38 -1.37 13.12 0.09
CA SER A 38 0.04 13.15 -0.32
C SER A 38 0.37 12.06 -1.34
N THR A 39 -0.22 10.87 -1.19
CA THR A 39 -0.04 9.78 -2.16
C THR A 39 -0.66 10.16 -3.50
N LEU A 40 -1.88 10.69 -3.51
CA LEU A 40 -2.57 11.12 -4.72
C LEU A 40 -1.79 12.20 -5.46
N ASP A 41 -1.31 13.22 -4.74
CA ASP A 41 -0.50 14.29 -5.32
C ASP A 41 0.77 13.72 -5.99
N LEU A 42 1.47 12.80 -5.32
CA LEU A 42 2.66 12.14 -5.89
C LEU A 42 2.34 11.30 -7.13
N LEU A 43 1.21 10.58 -7.13
CA LEU A 43 0.81 9.79 -8.29
C LEU A 43 0.49 10.68 -9.50
N LEU A 44 -0.15 11.83 -9.26
CA LEU A 44 -0.52 12.79 -10.31
C LEU A 44 0.69 13.58 -10.82
N GLU A 45 1.57 14.04 -9.93
CA GLU A 45 2.77 14.80 -10.29
C GLU A 45 3.78 13.96 -11.09
N HIS A 46 3.86 12.66 -10.79
CA HIS A 46 4.84 11.75 -11.37
C HIS A 46 4.20 10.64 -12.23
N ASP A 47 3.17 10.99 -13.01
CA ASP A 47 2.38 10.02 -13.81
C ASP A 47 3.24 9.13 -14.73
N ASP A 48 4.31 9.68 -15.31
CA ASP A 48 5.24 8.91 -16.16
C ASP A 48 5.96 7.81 -15.34
N ALA A 49 6.46 8.14 -14.15
CA ALA A 49 7.15 7.19 -13.28
C ALA A 49 6.18 6.13 -12.73
N VAL A 50 4.95 6.54 -12.40
CA VAL A 50 3.87 5.61 -12.03
C VAL A 50 3.57 4.66 -13.18
N SER A 51 3.47 5.18 -14.40
CA SER A 51 3.18 4.38 -15.59
C SER A 51 4.30 3.37 -15.87
N VAL A 52 5.56 3.76 -15.70
CA VAL A 52 6.70 2.82 -15.79
C VAL A 52 6.54 1.70 -14.75
N LEU A 53 6.27 2.04 -13.50
CA LEU A 53 6.11 1.08 -12.42
C LEU A 53 4.95 0.10 -12.65
N ILE A 54 3.76 0.61 -12.99
CA ILE A 54 2.57 -0.21 -13.25
C ILE A 54 2.79 -1.10 -14.48
N ASN A 55 3.40 -0.58 -15.55
CA ASN A 55 3.71 -1.38 -16.73
C ASN A 55 4.71 -2.50 -16.42
N GLN A 56 5.72 -2.26 -15.57
CA GLN A 56 6.67 -3.28 -15.12
C GLN A 56 5.98 -4.37 -14.28
N LEU A 57 5.04 -3.98 -13.42
CA LEU A 57 4.23 -4.94 -12.66
C LEU A 57 3.30 -5.74 -13.58
N SER A 58 2.64 -5.08 -14.53
CA SER A 58 1.73 -5.72 -15.49
C SER A 58 2.46 -6.67 -16.45
N ALA A 59 3.63 -6.30 -16.96
CA ALA A 59 4.47 -7.15 -17.82
C ALA A 59 4.89 -8.47 -17.14
N ARG A 60 4.83 -8.52 -15.81
CA ARG A 60 5.11 -9.71 -15.00
C ARG A 60 3.85 -10.49 -14.62
N ASN A 61 2.70 -10.14 -15.19
CA ASN A 61 1.37 -10.72 -14.92
C ASN A 61 0.93 -10.58 -13.46
N LEU A 62 1.32 -9.49 -12.81
CA LEU A 62 1.01 -9.24 -11.39
C LEU A 62 -0.24 -8.39 -11.21
N ILE A 63 -0.61 -7.64 -12.24
CA ILE A 63 -1.84 -6.85 -12.28
C ILE A 63 -2.73 -7.52 -13.33
N THR A 64 -3.93 -7.94 -12.92
CA THR A 64 -4.86 -8.71 -13.74
C THR A 64 -5.72 -7.86 -14.66
N VAL A 65 -5.72 -6.54 -14.44
CA VAL A 65 -6.41 -5.55 -15.25
C VAL A 65 -5.40 -4.76 -16.10
N PRO A 66 -5.83 -4.12 -17.20
CA PRO A 66 -4.96 -3.25 -17.98
C PRO A 66 -4.28 -2.16 -17.12
N PRO A 67 -3.01 -1.81 -17.38
CA PRO A 67 -2.27 -0.80 -16.63
C PRO A 67 -3.01 0.51 -16.40
N ASP A 68 -3.62 1.06 -17.46
CA ASP A 68 -4.36 2.32 -17.39
C ASP A 68 -5.59 2.20 -16.49
N GLN A 69 -6.31 1.09 -16.58
CA GLN A 69 -7.47 0.82 -15.70
C GLN A 69 -7.05 0.69 -14.24
N PHE A 70 -5.91 0.03 -13.99
CA PHE A 70 -5.37 -0.07 -12.63
C PHE A 70 -4.99 1.30 -12.07
N LYS A 71 -4.31 2.13 -12.87
CA LYS A 71 -3.93 3.49 -12.48
C LYS A 71 -5.17 4.33 -12.16
N THR A 72 -6.17 4.33 -13.05
CA THR A 72 -7.44 5.03 -12.82
C THR A 72 -8.12 4.53 -11.54
N LEU A 73 -8.18 3.21 -11.31
CA LEU A 73 -8.75 2.66 -10.08
C LEU A 73 -8.04 3.19 -8.82
N LEU A 74 -6.71 3.22 -8.80
CA LEU A 74 -5.95 3.75 -7.66
C LEU A 74 -6.24 5.23 -7.44
N THR A 75 -6.20 6.04 -8.50
CA THR A 75 -6.42 7.49 -8.43
C THR A 75 -7.86 7.82 -7.99
N ASP A 76 -8.86 7.18 -8.60
CA ASP A 76 -10.28 7.42 -8.28
C ASP A 76 -10.61 7.01 -6.84
N SER A 77 -10.01 5.91 -6.37
CA SER A 77 -10.21 5.44 -5.00
C SER A 77 -9.52 6.33 -3.96
N LEU A 78 -8.33 6.86 -4.28
CA LEU A 78 -7.66 7.84 -3.43
C LEU A 78 -8.44 9.16 -3.41
N LEU A 79 -8.94 9.63 -4.56
CA LEU A 79 -9.82 10.80 -4.66
C LEU A 79 -11.09 10.64 -3.82
N ASP A 80 -11.74 9.48 -3.88
CA ASP A 80 -12.90 9.16 -3.05
C ASP A 80 -12.57 9.27 -1.56
N MET A 81 -11.43 8.70 -1.15
CA MET A 81 -10.96 8.74 0.24
C MET A 81 -10.60 10.16 0.72
N THR A 82 -10.04 11.01 -0.15
CA THR A 82 -9.60 12.37 0.21
C THR A 82 -10.70 13.42 0.09
N SER A 83 -11.74 13.15 -0.71
CA SER A 83 -12.88 14.05 -0.90
C SER A 83 -13.79 14.20 0.32
N GLN A 84 -13.61 13.36 1.34
CA GLN A 84 -14.40 13.39 2.57
C GLN A 84 -13.66 14.18 3.66
N GLU A 85 -14.09 15.43 3.94
CA GLU A 85 -13.54 16.27 5.01
C GLU A 85 -13.59 15.57 6.39
N ILE A 86 -14.62 14.75 6.60
CA ILE A 86 -14.76 13.84 7.75
C ILE A 86 -15.46 12.58 7.22
N PRO A 87 -14.81 11.40 7.24
CA PRO A 87 -15.49 10.15 6.96
C PRO A 87 -16.68 10.00 7.90
N GLU A 88 -17.90 9.91 7.36
CA GLU A 88 -19.04 9.54 8.19
C GLU A 88 -18.84 8.09 8.63
N ILE A 89 -18.41 7.89 9.88
CA ILE A 89 -18.02 6.59 10.40
C ILE A 89 -19.28 5.75 10.63
N ALA A 90 -19.53 4.78 9.74
CA ALA A 90 -20.59 3.81 9.90
C ALA A 90 -20.33 2.93 11.14
N PRO A 91 -21.20 2.95 12.16
CA PRO A 91 -21.01 2.19 13.39
C PRO A 91 -20.85 0.69 13.11
N GLY A 92 -19.82 0.07 13.70
CA GLY A 92 -19.55 -1.37 13.54
C GLY A 92 -18.81 -1.76 12.26
N CYS A 93 -18.61 -0.84 11.31
CA CYS A 93 -17.85 -1.09 10.07
C CYS A 93 -16.37 -0.73 10.17
N LEU A 94 -16.00 0.21 11.04
CA LEU A 94 -14.60 0.57 11.26
C LEU A 94 -13.94 -0.44 12.21
N LEU A 95 -13.15 -1.35 11.64
CA LEU A 95 -12.41 -2.35 12.41
C LEU A 95 -10.99 -1.83 12.73
N PRO A 96 -10.36 -2.30 13.84
CA PRO A 96 -8.96 -1.97 14.14
C PRO A 96 -7.99 -2.29 13.00
N TYR A 97 -8.29 -3.35 12.23
CA TYR A 97 -7.53 -3.71 11.04
C TYR A 97 -7.63 -2.64 9.93
N THR A 98 -8.82 -2.08 9.70
CA THR A 98 -9.04 -0.99 8.73
C THR A 98 -8.15 0.20 9.07
N ILE A 99 -8.11 0.59 10.34
CA ILE A 99 -7.27 1.71 10.83
C ILE A 99 -5.77 1.42 10.64
N ALA A 100 -5.34 0.20 10.96
CA ALA A 100 -3.93 -0.21 10.80
C ALA A 100 -3.51 -0.30 9.32
N ALA A 101 -4.42 -0.68 8.43
CA ALA A 101 -4.16 -0.75 7.01
C ALA A 101 -4.14 0.64 6.37
N THR A 102 -5.04 1.54 6.74
CA THR A 102 -5.08 2.91 6.18
C THR A 102 -3.89 3.75 6.65
N THR A 103 -3.33 3.49 7.84
CA THR A 103 -2.08 4.11 8.29
C THR A 103 -0.85 3.72 7.45
N LEU A 104 -0.94 2.70 6.59
CA LEU A 104 0.12 2.45 5.60
C LEU A 104 0.27 3.62 4.62
N LEU A 105 -0.80 4.37 4.34
CA LEU A 105 -0.75 5.56 3.48
C LEU A 105 0.12 6.67 4.05
N THR A 106 0.42 6.68 5.35
CA THR A 106 1.37 7.63 5.93
C THR A 106 2.81 7.32 5.50
N TYR A 107 3.12 6.07 5.16
CA TYR A 107 4.47 5.62 4.77
C TYR A 107 4.64 5.45 3.26
N THR A 108 3.54 5.19 2.54
CA THR A 108 3.52 5.06 1.08
C THR A 108 4.24 6.21 0.36
N PRO A 109 4.01 7.51 0.68
CA PRO A 109 4.72 8.62 0.06
C PRO A 109 6.25 8.51 0.18
N THR A 110 6.74 8.08 1.34
CA THR A 110 8.18 7.91 1.57
C THR A 110 8.76 6.82 0.68
N MET A 111 8.05 5.68 0.53
CA MET A 111 8.48 4.62 -0.38
C MET A 111 8.46 5.08 -1.84
N PHE A 112 7.48 5.91 -2.21
CA PHE A 112 7.40 6.48 -3.56
C PHE A 112 8.57 7.45 -3.84
N ILE A 113 8.91 8.32 -2.90
CA ILE A 113 10.06 9.23 -3.02
C ILE A 113 11.36 8.44 -3.17
N LEU A 114 11.55 7.37 -2.40
CA LEU A 114 12.71 6.49 -2.54
C LEU A 114 12.75 5.82 -3.91
N PHE A 115 11.60 5.40 -4.44
CA PHE A 115 11.50 4.91 -5.82
C PHE A 115 12.00 5.94 -6.83
N LEU A 116 11.52 7.18 -6.77
CA LEU A 116 11.97 8.24 -7.68
C LEU A 116 13.48 8.52 -7.57
N ASN A 117 14.01 8.51 -6.35
CA ASN A 117 15.43 8.72 -6.11
C ASN A 117 16.28 7.61 -6.73
N GLU A 118 15.93 6.34 -6.49
CA GLU A 118 16.66 5.21 -7.07
C GLU A 118 16.50 5.12 -8.59
N LEU A 119 15.33 5.49 -9.12
CA LEU A 119 15.09 5.60 -10.56
C LEU A 119 16.03 6.64 -11.20
N THR A 120 16.21 7.79 -10.54
CA THR A 120 17.13 8.85 -10.97
C THR A 120 18.59 8.43 -10.86
N ASN A 121 18.94 7.63 -9.85
CA ASN A 121 20.29 7.09 -9.64
C ASN A 121 20.62 5.92 -10.58
N GLY A 122 19.65 5.38 -11.31
CA GLY A 122 19.82 4.27 -12.23
C GLY A 122 19.91 2.89 -11.56
N ASP A 123 19.54 2.76 -10.28
CA ASP A 123 19.42 1.46 -9.61
C ASP A 123 18.00 0.92 -9.80
N GLU A 124 17.75 0.32 -10.96
CA GLU A 124 16.43 -0.16 -11.38
C GLU A 124 15.84 -1.19 -10.41
N GLU A 125 16.66 -2.08 -9.83
CA GLU A 125 16.19 -3.10 -8.89
C GLU A 125 15.76 -2.47 -7.56
N CYS A 126 16.49 -1.48 -7.04
CA CYS A 126 16.09 -0.74 -5.85
C CYS A 126 14.87 0.15 -6.11
N ALA A 127 14.81 0.79 -7.28
CA ALA A 127 13.64 1.57 -7.70
C ALA A 127 12.40 0.68 -7.72
N LEU A 128 12.44 -0.45 -8.42
CA LEU A 128 11.31 -1.37 -8.52
C LEU A 128 10.95 -1.99 -7.16
N MET A 129 11.90 -2.23 -6.26
CA MET A 129 11.62 -2.64 -4.88
C MET A 129 10.79 -1.60 -4.13
N TYR A 130 11.25 -0.35 -4.08
CA TYR A 130 10.56 0.73 -3.35
C TYR A 130 9.21 1.07 -4.00
N GLY A 131 9.15 1.10 -5.33
CA GLY A 131 7.92 1.33 -6.08
C GLY A 131 6.90 0.23 -5.81
N SER A 132 7.33 -1.03 -5.83
CA SER A 132 6.44 -2.16 -5.51
C SER A 132 5.94 -2.12 -4.07
N TRP A 133 6.77 -1.72 -3.09
CA TRP A 133 6.30 -1.52 -1.71
C TRP A 133 5.30 -0.37 -1.60
N SER A 134 5.51 0.72 -2.34
CA SER A 134 4.57 1.85 -2.40
C SER A 134 3.21 1.39 -2.95
N ILE A 135 3.18 0.75 -4.12
CA ILE A 135 1.93 0.24 -4.73
C ILE A 135 1.23 -0.78 -3.82
N ALA A 136 1.99 -1.67 -3.17
CA ALA A 136 1.42 -2.61 -2.21
C ALA A 136 0.74 -1.88 -1.04
N GLY A 137 1.39 -0.85 -0.47
CA GLY A 137 0.83 -0.03 0.60
C GLY A 137 -0.46 0.68 0.19
N ILE A 138 -0.49 1.28 -1.01
CA ILE A 138 -1.70 1.90 -1.58
C ILE A 138 -2.83 0.88 -1.67
N CYS A 139 -2.56 -0.26 -2.32
CA CYS A 139 -3.58 -1.28 -2.56
C CYS A 139 -4.12 -1.88 -1.27
N PHE A 140 -3.27 -2.16 -0.27
CA PHE A 140 -3.72 -2.67 1.03
C PHE A 140 -4.62 -1.67 1.76
N ALA A 141 -4.25 -0.39 1.75
CA ALA A 141 -5.03 0.66 2.39
C ALA A 141 -6.39 0.86 1.69
N LEU A 142 -6.39 0.94 0.35
CA LEU A 142 -7.60 1.11 -0.44
C LEU A 142 -8.51 -0.12 -0.40
N ALA A 143 -7.97 -1.34 -0.36
CA ALA A 143 -8.76 -2.56 -0.15
C ALA A 143 -9.50 -2.49 1.19
N SER A 144 -8.79 -2.09 2.25
CA SER A 144 -9.40 -1.94 3.58
C SER A 144 -10.45 -0.83 3.63
N TRP A 145 -10.20 0.30 2.95
CA TRP A 145 -11.18 1.38 2.79
C TRP A 145 -12.42 0.92 2.00
N THR A 146 -12.22 0.18 0.92
CA THR A 146 -13.29 -0.36 0.08
C THR A 146 -14.15 -1.36 0.86
N GLN A 147 -13.52 -2.22 1.67
CA GLN A 147 -14.23 -3.14 2.57
C GLN A 147 -15.07 -2.38 3.61
N TYR A 148 -14.54 -1.29 4.17
CA TYR A 148 -15.30 -0.40 5.03
C TYR A 148 -16.52 0.19 4.30
N ARG A 149 -16.35 0.69 3.07
CA ARG A 149 -17.44 1.24 2.27
C ARG A 149 -18.53 0.22 1.94
N ILE A 150 -18.15 -1.01 1.61
CA ILE A 150 -19.12 -2.11 1.39
C ILE A 150 -19.95 -2.35 2.65
N CYS A 151 -19.32 -2.38 3.83
CA CYS A 151 -20.03 -2.53 5.09
C CYS A 151 -20.99 -1.36 5.36
N ALA A 152 -20.53 -0.13 5.12
CA ALA A 152 -21.36 1.06 5.30
C ALA A 152 -22.60 1.04 4.38
N GLU A 153 -22.42 0.70 3.10
CA GLU A 153 -23.51 0.59 2.12
C GLU A 153 -24.50 -0.53 2.47
N LEU A 154 -24.01 -1.68 2.94
CA LEU A 154 -24.87 -2.78 3.40
C LEU A 154 -25.73 -2.42 4.63
N ASN A 155 -25.25 -1.49 5.46
CA ASN A 155 -25.93 -1.04 6.68
C ASN A 155 -26.75 0.24 6.47
N ALA A 156 -26.79 0.79 5.26
CA ALA A 156 -27.64 1.93 4.93
C ALA A 156 -29.13 1.53 4.96
N ASP A 157 -30.01 2.52 5.18
CA ASP A 157 -31.47 2.31 5.17
C ASP A 157 -31.96 1.71 3.84
N THR A 158 -31.29 2.07 2.74
CA THR A 158 -31.56 1.55 1.39
C THR A 158 -30.26 1.16 0.69
N PRO A 159 -29.79 -0.09 0.85
CA PRO A 159 -28.53 -0.54 0.25
C PRO A 159 -28.59 -0.57 -1.29
N ASP A 160 -27.63 0.06 -1.97
CA ASP A 160 -27.48 -0.02 -3.42
C ASP A 160 -26.61 -1.21 -3.84
N GLN A 161 -27.27 -2.25 -4.37
CA GLN A 161 -26.62 -3.47 -4.84
C GLN A 161 -25.63 -3.24 -6.00
N ASN A 162 -25.87 -2.24 -6.84
CA ASN A 162 -24.94 -1.93 -7.94
C ASN A 162 -23.65 -1.31 -7.41
N THR A 163 -23.77 -0.41 -6.43
CA THR A 163 -22.61 0.16 -5.73
C THR A 163 -21.83 -0.91 -4.99
N ILE A 164 -22.50 -1.82 -4.27
CA ILE A 164 -21.85 -2.93 -3.58
C ILE A 164 -21.09 -3.84 -4.56
N ALA A 165 -21.72 -4.24 -5.66
CA ALA A 165 -21.10 -5.12 -6.65
C ALA A 165 -19.85 -4.47 -7.30
N ARG A 166 -19.93 -3.16 -7.60
CA ARG A 166 -18.77 -2.40 -8.10
C ARG A 166 -17.64 -2.41 -7.07
N LEU A 167 -17.93 -2.05 -5.81
CA LEU A 167 -16.93 -2.01 -4.75
C LEU A 167 -16.31 -3.39 -4.48
N GLN A 168 -17.07 -4.49 -4.60
CA GLN A 168 -16.54 -5.85 -4.46
C GLN A 168 -15.53 -6.20 -5.57
N ASN A 169 -15.78 -5.74 -6.81
CA ASN A 169 -14.84 -5.93 -7.90
C ASN A 169 -13.56 -5.10 -7.71
N ASP A 170 -13.71 -3.86 -7.25
CA ASP A 170 -12.59 -2.97 -6.93
C ASP A 170 -11.74 -3.54 -5.80
N LEU A 171 -12.39 -4.03 -4.72
CA LEU A 171 -11.74 -4.71 -3.60
C LEU A 171 -10.89 -5.90 -4.08
N THR A 172 -11.47 -6.78 -4.88
CA THR A 172 -10.78 -7.97 -5.40
C THR A 172 -9.54 -7.56 -6.21
N THR A 173 -9.67 -6.53 -7.05
CA THR A 173 -8.56 -6.01 -7.86
C THR A 173 -7.44 -5.44 -6.99
N MET A 174 -7.78 -4.69 -5.94
CA MET A 174 -6.83 -4.12 -4.99
C MET A 174 -6.13 -5.19 -4.15
N GLU A 175 -6.84 -6.21 -3.66
CA GLU A 175 -6.24 -7.30 -2.88
C GLU A 175 -5.21 -8.08 -3.72
N ILE A 176 -5.55 -8.40 -4.97
CA ILE A 176 -4.63 -9.03 -5.92
C ILE A 176 -3.43 -8.12 -6.17
N GLY A 177 -3.66 -6.84 -6.46
CA GLY A 177 -2.60 -5.85 -6.67
C GLY A 177 -1.66 -5.72 -5.46
N ALA A 178 -2.21 -5.71 -4.25
CA ALA A 178 -1.46 -5.63 -3.00
C ALA A 178 -0.52 -6.82 -2.82
N LEU A 179 -1.04 -8.04 -2.99
CA LEU A 179 -0.25 -9.27 -2.86
C LEU A 179 0.82 -9.37 -3.94
N ALA A 180 0.48 -9.06 -5.18
CA ALA A 180 1.39 -9.19 -6.30
C ALA A 180 2.51 -8.14 -6.26
N ALA A 181 2.20 -6.90 -5.87
CA ALA A 181 3.19 -5.85 -5.64
C ALA A 181 4.09 -6.19 -4.43
N ALA A 182 3.54 -6.66 -3.31
CA ALA A 182 4.33 -7.09 -2.15
C ALA A 182 5.28 -8.25 -2.50
N GLY A 183 4.79 -9.25 -3.23
CA GLY A 183 5.60 -10.36 -3.74
C GLY A 183 6.75 -9.88 -4.61
N SER A 184 6.49 -8.90 -5.48
CA SER A 184 7.51 -8.29 -6.36
C SER A 184 8.55 -7.52 -5.57
N ALA A 185 8.11 -6.74 -4.59
CA ALA A 185 9.01 -6.00 -3.71
C ALA A 185 9.98 -6.94 -3.00
N LEU A 186 9.52 -8.14 -2.59
CA LEU A 186 10.37 -9.16 -1.99
C LEU A 186 11.37 -9.76 -2.99
N VAL A 187 11.00 -9.93 -4.25
CA VAL A 187 11.90 -10.40 -5.32
C VAL A 187 12.99 -9.36 -5.61
N PHE A 188 12.61 -8.11 -5.85
CA PHE A 188 13.58 -7.03 -6.15
C PHE A 188 14.52 -6.74 -4.98
N ARG A 189 14.04 -6.89 -3.74
CA ARG A 189 14.85 -6.75 -2.53
C ARG A 189 16.10 -7.63 -2.54
N THR A 190 16.07 -8.82 -3.15
CA THR A 190 17.25 -9.69 -3.17
C THR A 190 18.37 -9.16 -4.06
N ASN A 191 18.04 -8.29 -5.01
CA ASN A 191 18.97 -7.72 -5.97
C ASN A 191 19.33 -6.26 -5.66
N CYS A 192 18.51 -5.57 -4.87
CA CYS A 192 18.77 -4.20 -4.42
C CYS A 192 19.97 -4.13 -3.46
N SER A 193 21.11 -3.70 -4.00
CA SER A 193 22.40 -3.72 -3.29
C SER A 193 22.54 -2.62 -2.22
N SER A 194 21.80 -1.52 -2.36
CA SER A 194 21.75 -0.37 -1.44
C SER A 194 20.60 -0.46 -0.43
N SER A 195 19.80 -1.54 -0.47
CA SER A 195 18.61 -1.68 0.39
C SER A 195 18.95 -1.49 1.87
N SER A 196 18.33 -0.48 2.50
CA SER A 196 18.25 -0.31 3.96
C SER A 196 17.60 -1.53 4.63
N PHE A 197 16.89 -2.35 3.84
CA PHE A 197 16.20 -3.57 4.22
C PHE A 197 16.97 -4.82 3.82
N LYS A 198 18.30 -4.93 3.96
CA LYS A 198 18.98 -6.23 3.74
C LYS A 198 18.52 -7.30 4.74
N LEU A 199 17.85 -8.36 4.27
CA LEU A 199 17.73 -9.62 5.02
C LEU A 199 19.06 -10.36 4.91
N THR A 200 19.95 -10.14 5.88
CA THR A 200 21.16 -10.95 5.99
C THR A 200 20.81 -12.35 6.50
N GLY A 201 20.67 -13.29 5.55
CA GLY A 201 21.11 -14.68 5.75
C GLY A 201 20.04 -15.78 5.84
N LEU A 202 19.69 -16.35 4.68
CA LEU A 202 19.66 -17.81 4.49
C LEU A 202 20.69 -18.20 3.41
N GLY A 203 21.91 -17.67 3.54
CA GLY A 203 23.03 -18.12 2.74
C GLY A 203 23.37 -19.56 3.11
N ARG A 204 23.07 -20.50 2.21
CA ARG A 204 23.64 -21.86 2.22
C ARG A 204 25.13 -21.75 2.50
N LYS A 205 25.57 -22.25 3.67
CA LYS A 205 26.99 -22.49 3.91
C LYS A 205 27.48 -23.50 2.87
N LYS A 206 28.22 -23.05 1.87
CA LYS A 206 29.09 -23.92 1.08
C LYS A 206 30.16 -24.43 2.05
N LYS A 207 30.07 -25.69 2.47
CA LYS A 207 31.14 -26.36 3.21
C LYS A 207 32.38 -26.35 2.29
N ARG A 208 33.44 -25.67 2.73
CA ARG A 208 34.81 -26.03 2.39
C ARG A 208 35.28 -27.02 3.44
#